data_AF-A0A3N0CFJ0-F1
#
_entry.id   AF-A0A3N0CFJ0-F1
#
_cell.length_a   1.000
_cell.length_b   1.000
_cell.length_c   1.000
_cell.angle_alpha   90.00
_cell.angle_beta   90.00
_cell.angle_gamma   90.00
#
_symmetry.space_group_name_H-M   'P 1'
#
loop_
_entity.id
_entity.type
_entity.pdbx_description
1 polymer ?
#
loop_
_entity_poly.entity_id
_entity_poly.type
_entity_poly.pdbx_seq_one_letter_code
_entity_poly.pdbx_strand_id
1 'polypeptide(L)'
;MTDSLLLPEGALLLHIGPQKTGSTAIQTAMHESRAELAAQGVLYPGNEMRPREGGWAVMGINSAVGRAAPRIARWTSYVDEIARNELPRICVSNEDFGRADDDAIARILAGTGAERTHLVYVARRLDKLLPSHWQERVKSRMTLGYEEFLHHVVDDPDRDWEARMMWESHDVGPILDRWARHLDRDRMTVIVADEADRRLTPNTFEAFLGLDEGTLQPGSTRSNTSLTFTQTEAVRRLNLMARENGWTPQQYWRIIQAGTVKALRTALEEGGPKITGLPGWAYEKVADRAEAQVAAITAAGVRVVGDPSRLLLRGNVEPAELPAEITEISLDLLADVVRGAVDGSQSLAAMESRQASRARKSPAKELGGRELVRLLGGRVARRLRLR
;
A
#
# COMPACT_ATOMS: atom_id res chain seq x y z
N MET A 1 21.14 -24.10 1.77
CA MET A 1 20.51 -23.04 2.61
C MET A 1 19.00 -22.95 2.39
N THR A 2 18.48 -23.34 1.21
CA THR A 2 17.05 -23.36 0.85
C THR A 2 16.16 -24.25 1.72
N ASP A 3 16.64 -25.43 2.17
CA ASP A 3 15.85 -26.35 3.03
C ASP A 3 15.42 -25.74 4.37
N SER A 4 16.07 -24.66 4.85
CA SER A 4 15.72 -24.03 6.13
C SER A 4 14.53 -23.05 6.05
N LEU A 5 14.12 -22.66 4.84
CA LEU A 5 13.06 -21.67 4.61
C LEU A 5 11.75 -22.30 4.14
N LEU A 6 11.79 -23.49 3.56
CA LEU A 6 10.61 -24.16 3.04
C LEU A 6 9.53 -24.30 4.13
N LEU A 7 8.35 -23.75 3.87
CA LEU A 7 7.22 -23.90 4.79
C LEU A 7 6.66 -25.33 4.74
N PRO A 8 6.14 -25.85 5.86
CA PRO A 8 5.49 -27.16 5.86
C PRO A 8 4.24 -27.16 4.97
N GLU A 9 3.78 -28.35 4.59
CA GLU A 9 2.47 -28.48 3.93
C GLU A 9 1.35 -28.00 4.85
N GLY A 10 0.32 -27.41 4.25
CA GLY A 10 -0.77 -26.73 4.94
C GLY A 10 -0.45 -25.30 5.38
N ALA A 11 0.80 -24.84 5.24
CA ALA A 11 1.20 -23.51 5.70
C ALA A 11 0.66 -22.36 4.83
N LEU A 12 0.44 -21.22 5.47
CA LEU A 12 0.09 -19.95 4.84
C LEU A 12 1.21 -18.93 5.09
N LEU A 13 1.84 -18.44 4.01
CA LEU A 13 2.73 -17.29 4.06
C LEU A 13 1.91 -16.00 4.03
N LEU A 14 1.95 -15.22 5.10
CA LEU A 14 1.29 -13.93 5.24
C LEU A 14 2.32 -12.80 5.08
N HIS A 15 2.36 -12.20 3.90
CA HIS A 15 3.17 -11.03 3.63
C HIS A 15 2.42 -9.73 3.98
N ILE A 16 2.93 -9.02 4.98
CA ILE A 16 2.28 -7.82 5.55
C ILE A 16 2.91 -6.50 5.08
N GLY A 17 3.85 -6.56 4.13
CA GLY A 17 4.49 -5.39 3.53
C GLY A 17 5.80 -4.98 4.21
N PRO A 18 6.06 -3.67 4.36
CA PRO A 18 5.14 -2.55 4.12
C PRO A 18 5.09 -2.10 2.66
N GLN A 19 4.47 -0.95 2.39
CA GLN A 19 4.62 -0.29 1.09
C GLN A 19 6.08 0.09 0.86
N LYS A 20 6.49 0.14 -0.41
CA LYS A 20 7.81 0.60 -0.87
C LYS A 20 8.97 -0.36 -0.60
N THR A 21 8.68 -1.64 -0.39
CA THR A 21 9.68 -2.69 -0.13
C THR A 21 9.66 -3.81 -1.18
N GLY A 22 9.18 -3.50 -2.39
CA GLY A 22 9.06 -4.49 -3.48
C GLY A 22 7.74 -5.24 -3.51
N SER A 23 6.82 -4.96 -2.57
CA SER A 23 5.49 -5.59 -2.45
C SER A 23 4.72 -5.66 -3.77
N THR A 24 4.70 -4.58 -4.55
CA THR A 24 4.02 -4.57 -5.86
C THR A 24 4.66 -5.55 -6.85
N ALA A 25 5.99 -5.64 -6.89
CA ALA A 25 6.66 -6.55 -7.81
C ALA A 25 6.34 -8.02 -7.48
N ILE A 26 6.40 -8.38 -6.19
CA ILE A 26 6.02 -9.72 -5.71
C ILE A 26 4.54 -10.02 -5.99
N GLN A 27 3.64 -9.08 -5.68
CA GLN A 27 2.21 -9.25 -5.92
C GLN A 27 1.89 -9.39 -7.40
N THR A 28 2.54 -8.62 -8.27
CA THR A 28 2.41 -8.76 -9.73
C THR A 28 2.93 -10.11 -10.21
N ALA A 29 4.12 -10.52 -9.78
CA ALA A 29 4.70 -11.82 -10.15
C ALA A 29 3.77 -12.98 -9.74
N MET A 30 3.28 -12.97 -8.49
CA MET A 30 2.33 -13.97 -8.00
C MET A 30 1.02 -13.98 -8.78
N HIS A 31 0.51 -12.79 -9.12
CA HIS A 31 -0.73 -12.64 -9.87
C HIS A 31 -0.61 -13.15 -11.30
N GLU A 32 0.48 -12.82 -11.99
CA GLU A 32 0.75 -13.21 -13.38
C GLU A 32 1.09 -14.72 -13.47
N SER A 33 1.77 -15.28 -12.46
CA SER A 33 2.19 -16.69 -12.43
C SER A 33 1.18 -17.66 -11.77
N ARG A 34 -0.08 -17.28 -11.51
CA ARG A 34 -1.02 -18.12 -10.74
C ARG A 34 -1.16 -19.57 -11.21
N ALA A 35 -1.23 -19.78 -12.52
CA ALA A 35 -1.37 -21.13 -13.07
C ALA A 35 -0.11 -21.98 -12.77
N GLU A 36 1.06 -21.37 -12.88
CA GLU A 36 2.35 -21.97 -12.57
C GLU A 36 2.48 -22.25 -11.06
N LEU A 37 2.09 -21.30 -10.22
CA LEU A 37 2.04 -21.49 -8.76
C LEU A 37 1.18 -22.69 -8.39
N ALA A 38 -0.02 -22.81 -8.98
CA ALA A 38 -0.92 -23.92 -8.71
C ALA A 38 -0.33 -25.26 -9.16
N ALA A 39 0.36 -25.30 -10.30
CA ALA A 39 1.08 -26.50 -10.78
C ALA A 39 2.20 -26.93 -9.82
N GLN A 40 2.80 -25.98 -9.11
CA GLN A 40 3.83 -26.20 -8.08
C GLN A 40 3.25 -26.30 -6.65
N GLY A 41 1.93 -26.45 -6.50
CA GLY A 41 1.29 -26.69 -5.20
C GLY A 41 1.06 -25.45 -4.34
N VAL A 42 0.99 -24.26 -4.94
CA VAL A 42 0.83 -22.99 -4.24
C VAL A 42 -0.45 -22.26 -4.67
N LEU A 43 -1.31 -21.95 -3.70
CA LEU A 43 -2.45 -21.06 -3.92
C LEU A 43 -2.04 -19.60 -3.73
N TYR A 44 -2.34 -18.77 -4.73
CA TYR A 44 -2.40 -17.31 -4.59
C TYR A 44 -3.85 -16.82 -4.74
N PRO A 45 -4.58 -16.59 -3.63
CA PRO A 45 -6.03 -16.52 -3.67
C PRO A 45 -6.56 -15.26 -4.36
N GLY A 46 -7.80 -15.35 -4.83
CA GLY A 46 -8.54 -14.30 -5.49
C GLY A 46 -8.09 -14.05 -6.94
N ASN A 47 -8.72 -13.08 -7.59
CA ASN A 47 -8.47 -12.73 -9.00
C ASN A 47 -7.83 -11.35 -9.17
N GLU A 48 -7.49 -10.66 -8.08
CA GLU A 48 -6.86 -9.33 -8.10
C GLU A 48 -5.36 -9.44 -7.85
N MET A 49 -4.58 -8.40 -8.15
CA MET A 49 -3.14 -8.38 -7.84
C MET A 49 -2.88 -8.48 -6.33
N ARG A 50 -3.80 -7.99 -5.50
CA ARG A 50 -3.84 -8.19 -4.05
C ARG A 50 -5.28 -7.99 -3.55
N PRO A 51 -5.71 -8.58 -2.43
CA PRO A 51 -7.08 -8.46 -1.92
C PRO A 51 -7.33 -7.12 -1.23
N ARG A 52 -7.32 -6.01 -1.98
CA ARG A 52 -7.40 -4.64 -1.40
C ARG A 52 -8.66 -4.41 -0.61
N GLU A 53 -9.80 -4.62 -1.26
CA GLU A 53 -11.11 -4.33 -0.68
C GLU A 53 -11.40 -5.23 0.54
N GLY A 54 -11.10 -6.53 0.42
CA GLY A 54 -11.23 -7.47 1.53
C GLY A 54 -10.28 -7.12 2.69
N GLY A 55 -9.05 -6.73 2.38
CA GLY A 55 -8.07 -6.26 3.36
C GLY A 55 -8.54 -5.03 4.13
N TRP A 56 -9.04 -4.01 3.42
CA TRP A 56 -9.61 -2.82 4.07
C TRP A 56 -10.80 -3.17 4.96
N ALA A 57 -11.69 -4.07 4.49
CA ALA A 57 -12.84 -4.51 5.26
C ALA A 57 -12.44 -5.24 6.56
N VAL A 58 -11.47 -6.18 6.52
CA VAL A 58 -11.05 -6.92 7.72
C VAL A 58 -10.31 -6.04 8.72
N MET A 59 -9.56 -5.03 8.25
CA MET A 59 -8.92 -4.06 9.14
C MET A 59 -9.90 -3.01 9.68
N GLY A 60 -11.13 -2.93 9.16
CA GLY A 60 -12.09 -1.90 9.56
C GLY A 60 -11.71 -0.49 9.08
N ILE A 61 -10.91 -0.37 8.01
CA ILE A 61 -10.50 0.93 7.46
C ILE A 61 -11.30 1.29 6.20
N ASN A 62 -11.38 2.59 5.90
CA ASN A 62 -12.06 3.07 4.70
C ASN A 62 -11.25 2.79 3.42
N SER A 63 -11.97 2.72 2.30
CA SER A 63 -11.35 2.71 0.98
C SER A 63 -10.61 4.01 0.69
N ALA A 64 -9.72 3.97 -0.30
CA ALA A 64 -9.08 5.18 -0.83
C ALA A 64 -10.10 6.25 -1.23
N VAL A 65 -9.69 7.52 -1.13
CA VAL A 65 -10.49 8.71 -1.42
C VAL A 65 -11.25 8.57 -2.76
N GLY A 66 -12.55 8.85 -2.75
CA GLY A 66 -13.41 8.76 -3.95
C GLY A 66 -13.89 7.34 -4.29
N ARG A 67 -13.62 6.34 -3.44
CA ARG A 67 -14.13 4.96 -3.62
C ARG A 67 -15.24 4.64 -2.62
N ALA A 68 -16.09 3.68 -2.99
CA ALA A 68 -17.13 3.15 -2.11
C ALA A 68 -16.52 2.45 -0.88
N ALA A 69 -17.28 2.36 0.21
CA ALA A 69 -16.89 1.63 1.42
C ALA A 69 -16.57 0.16 1.10
N PRO A 70 -15.54 -0.42 1.73
CA PRO A 70 -15.13 -1.79 1.45
C PRO A 70 -16.17 -2.78 1.98
N ARG A 71 -16.46 -3.82 1.18
CA ARG A 71 -17.47 -4.82 1.55
C ARG A 71 -16.82 -6.00 2.26
N ILE A 72 -17.30 -6.31 3.46
CA ILE A 72 -16.85 -7.49 4.22
C ILE A 72 -17.05 -8.80 3.46
N ALA A 73 -18.07 -8.89 2.58
CA ALA A 73 -18.26 -10.04 1.71
C ALA A 73 -17.06 -10.35 0.79
N ARG A 74 -16.22 -9.35 0.48
CA ARG A 74 -14.97 -9.57 -0.25
C ARG A 74 -13.92 -10.28 0.59
N TRP A 75 -13.84 -9.97 1.89
CA TRP A 75 -13.01 -10.73 2.82
C TRP A 75 -13.55 -12.14 3.03
N THR A 76 -14.86 -12.29 3.24
CA THR A 76 -15.50 -13.61 3.39
C THR A 76 -15.25 -14.51 2.18
N SER A 77 -15.43 -14.00 0.96
CA SER A 77 -15.15 -14.77 -0.26
C SER A 77 -13.67 -15.17 -0.38
N TYR A 78 -12.76 -14.34 0.14
CA TYR A 78 -11.32 -14.61 0.12
C TYR A 78 -10.95 -15.72 1.12
N VAL A 79 -11.52 -15.66 2.33
CA VAL A 79 -11.38 -16.70 3.37
C VAL A 79 -11.98 -18.03 2.92
N ASP A 80 -13.15 -18.00 2.31
CA ASP A 80 -13.82 -19.18 1.76
C ASP A 80 -12.96 -19.92 0.71
N GLU A 81 -12.25 -19.17 -0.15
CA GLU A 81 -11.33 -19.73 -1.13
C GLU A 81 -10.12 -20.37 -0.46
N ILE A 82 -9.53 -19.69 0.53
CA ILE A 82 -8.43 -20.23 1.34
C ILE A 82 -8.86 -21.52 2.05
N ALA A 83 -10.08 -21.58 2.59
CA ALA A 83 -10.58 -22.75 3.33
C ALA A 83 -10.89 -23.96 2.44
N ARG A 84 -11.26 -23.74 1.16
CA ARG A 84 -11.56 -24.81 0.20
C ARG A 84 -10.32 -25.30 -0.55
N ASN A 85 -9.16 -24.69 -0.31
CA ASN A 85 -7.91 -25.04 -0.96
C ASN A 85 -7.38 -26.41 -0.53
N GLU A 86 -6.93 -27.20 -1.49
CA GLU A 86 -6.24 -28.47 -1.25
C GLU A 86 -4.75 -28.42 -1.63
N LEU A 87 -4.26 -27.27 -2.13
CA LEU A 87 -2.86 -27.11 -2.49
C LEU A 87 -1.96 -27.04 -1.23
N PRO A 88 -0.74 -27.61 -1.28
CA PRO A 88 0.19 -27.67 -0.16
C PRO A 88 0.48 -26.36 0.57
N ARG A 89 0.54 -25.22 -0.12
CA ARG A 89 0.88 -23.92 0.51
C ARG A 89 0.01 -22.79 -0.02
N ILE A 90 -0.15 -21.75 0.78
CA ILE A 90 -0.93 -20.56 0.43
C ILE A 90 -0.05 -19.31 0.61
N CYS A 91 -0.11 -18.36 -0.32
CA CYS A 91 0.51 -17.05 -0.15
C CYS A 91 -0.56 -15.95 -0.13
N VAL A 92 -0.67 -15.25 1.00
CA VAL A 92 -1.50 -14.04 1.15
C VAL A 92 -0.58 -12.84 1.25
N SER A 93 -0.75 -11.86 0.36
CA SER A 93 0.09 -10.65 0.33
C SER A 93 -0.77 -9.40 0.34
N ASN A 94 -0.67 -8.64 1.43
CA ASN A 94 -1.32 -7.34 1.54
C ASN A 94 -0.53 -6.42 2.48
N GLU A 95 0.05 -5.38 1.91
CA GLU A 95 0.94 -4.47 2.64
C GLU A 95 0.22 -3.54 3.61
N ASP A 96 -1.11 -3.45 3.55
CA ASP A 96 -1.86 -2.70 4.54
C ASP A 96 -1.90 -3.42 5.90
N PHE A 97 -1.67 -4.74 5.94
CA PHE A 97 -1.70 -5.54 7.17
C PHE A 97 -0.56 -5.18 8.14
N GLY A 98 0.51 -4.54 7.67
CA GLY A 98 1.54 -3.98 8.56
C GLY A 98 0.98 -3.03 9.62
N ARG A 99 -0.12 -2.31 9.31
CA ARG A 99 -0.81 -1.36 10.20
C ARG A 99 -1.97 -1.96 10.98
N ALA A 100 -2.22 -3.27 10.87
CA ALA A 100 -3.32 -3.90 11.58
C ALA A 100 -3.14 -3.73 13.10
N ASP A 101 -4.18 -3.25 13.79
CA ASP A 101 -4.27 -3.28 15.24
C ASP A 101 -4.55 -4.71 15.75
N ASP A 102 -4.58 -4.91 17.07
CA ASP A 102 -4.79 -6.22 17.66
C ASP A 102 -6.10 -6.89 17.24
N ASP A 103 -7.18 -6.11 17.13
CA ASP A 103 -8.48 -6.62 16.71
C ASP A 103 -8.47 -7.02 15.22
N ALA A 104 -7.80 -6.23 14.36
CA ALA A 104 -7.62 -6.54 12.96
C ALA A 104 -6.73 -7.78 12.77
N ILE A 105 -5.65 -7.92 13.54
CA ILE A 105 -4.79 -9.11 13.53
C ILE A 105 -5.59 -10.35 13.91
N ALA A 106 -6.37 -10.29 15.00
CA ALA A 106 -7.21 -11.39 15.42
C ALA A 106 -8.22 -11.79 14.33
N ARG A 107 -8.86 -10.82 13.65
CA ARG A 107 -9.78 -11.08 12.53
C ARG A 107 -9.06 -11.67 11.31
N ILE A 108 -7.86 -11.20 10.99
CA ILE A 108 -7.05 -11.73 9.89
C ILE A 108 -6.71 -13.19 10.18
N LEU A 109 -6.15 -13.49 11.36
CA LEU A 109 -5.74 -14.83 11.76
C LEU A 109 -6.91 -15.80 11.92
N ALA A 110 -8.07 -15.32 12.37
CA ALA A 110 -9.29 -16.13 12.39
C ALA A 110 -9.74 -16.53 10.97
N GLY A 111 -9.55 -15.65 9.99
CA GLY A 111 -9.85 -15.94 8.59
C GLY A 111 -8.78 -16.78 7.89
N THR A 112 -7.51 -16.60 8.22
CA THR A 112 -6.39 -17.28 7.54
C THR A 112 -5.94 -18.55 8.24
N GLY A 113 -6.31 -18.80 9.49
CA GLY A 113 -5.82 -19.91 10.33
C GLY A 113 -4.52 -19.55 11.04
N ALA A 114 -4.60 -19.24 12.33
CA ALA A 114 -3.46 -18.77 13.12
C ALA A 114 -2.35 -19.83 13.24
N GLU A 115 -2.75 -21.09 13.41
CA GLU A 115 -1.89 -22.25 13.61
C GLU A 115 -1.00 -22.60 12.41
N ARG A 116 -1.41 -22.18 11.20
CA ARG A 116 -0.67 -22.41 9.95
C ARG A 116 -0.02 -21.16 9.37
N THR A 117 -0.22 -20.00 9.99
CA THR A 117 0.25 -18.72 9.46
C THR A 117 1.72 -18.50 9.81
N HIS A 118 2.53 -18.27 8.77
CA HIS A 118 3.90 -17.80 8.84
C HIS A 118 3.96 -16.37 8.29
N LEU A 119 4.41 -15.43 9.12
CA LEU A 119 4.45 -14.01 8.77
C LEU A 119 5.77 -13.66 8.09
N VAL A 120 5.70 -12.85 7.03
CA VAL A 120 6.87 -12.22 6.42
C VAL A 120 6.70 -10.71 6.32
N TYR A 121 7.72 -10.00 6.79
CA TYR A 121 7.87 -8.54 6.71
C TYR A 121 9.15 -8.21 5.96
N VAL A 122 9.15 -7.17 5.13
CA VAL A 122 10.34 -6.71 4.40
C VAL A 122 10.82 -5.38 4.98
N ALA A 123 11.99 -5.35 5.61
CA ALA A 123 12.64 -4.13 6.06
C ALA A 123 13.48 -3.52 4.92
N ARG A 124 13.40 -2.20 4.75
CA ARG A 124 14.18 -1.45 3.74
C ARG A 124 14.80 -0.22 4.39
N ARG A 125 15.93 0.24 3.84
CA ARG A 125 16.66 1.39 4.35
C ARG A 125 15.84 2.69 4.26
N LEU A 126 15.88 3.51 5.31
CA LEU A 126 15.01 4.68 5.47
C LEU A 126 15.30 5.82 4.48
N ASP A 127 16.54 5.98 4.00
CA ASP A 127 16.92 6.97 2.96
C ASP A 127 16.22 6.71 1.62
N LYS A 128 15.86 5.46 1.35
CA LYS A 128 15.08 5.07 0.15
C LYS A 128 13.59 5.12 0.40
N LEU A 129 13.16 4.76 1.61
CA LEU A 129 11.75 4.74 1.98
C LEU A 129 11.15 6.14 2.05
N LEU A 130 11.80 7.10 2.72
CA LEU A 130 11.23 8.43 2.96
C LEU A 130 10.90 9.21 1.66
N PRO A 131 11.82 9.36 0.69
CA PRO A 131 11.47 9.96 -0.61
C PRO A 131 10.37 9.20 -1.34
N SER A 132 10.40 7.86 -1.31
CA SER A 132 9.42 7.02 -2.00
C SER A 132 8.02 7.12 -1.37
N HIS A 133 7.96 7.22 -0.04
CA HIS A 133 6.75 7.41 0.73
C HIS A 133 6.15 8.78 0.43
N TRP A 134 6.96 9.85 0.50
CA TRP A 134 6.52 11.21 0.14
C TRP A 134 5.89 11.27 -1.26
N GLN A 135 6.55 10.70 -2.28
CA GLN A 135 5.97 10.66 -3.64
C GLN A 135 4.62 9.93 -3.68
N GLU A 136 4.47 8.84 -2.93
CA GLU A 136 3.21 8.11 -2.87
C GLU A 136 2.10 8.92 -2.19
N ARG A 137 2.45 9.64 -1.12
CA ARG A 137 1.53 10.53 -0.42
C ARG A 137 1.13 11.73 -1.27
N VAL A 138 2.05 12.31 -2.06
CA VAL A 138 1.71 13.35 -3.05
C VAL A 138 0.75 12.82 -4.12
N LYS A 139 1.00 11.64 -4.69
CA LYS A 139 0.01 10.98 -5.58
C LYS A 139 -1.31 10.70 -4.87
N SER A 140 -1.30 10.62 -3.54
CA SER A 140 -2.43 10.40 -2.65
C SER A 140 -2.94 11.65 -1.95
N ARG A 141 -2.83 12.83 -2.59
CA ARG A 141 -3.43 14.13 -2.20
C ARG A 141 -2.63 14.97 -1.20
N MET A 142 -1.49 14.49 -0.73
CA MET A 142 -0.64 15.28 0.16
C MET A 142 -0.13 16.55 -0.56
N THR A 143 -0.02 17.64 0.20
CA THR A 143 0.35 18.96 -0.33
C THR A 143 1.70 19.47 0.20
N LEU A 144 2.29 18.77 1.18
CA LEU A 144 3.57 19.10 1.77
C LEU A 144 4.71 18.94 0.76
N GLY A 145 5.60 19.93 0.69
CA GLY A 145 6.89 19.77 0.03
C GLY A 145 7.71 18.65 0.69
N TYR A 146 8.79 18.19 0.05
CA TYR A 146 9.57 17.09 0.62
C TYR A 146 10.23 17.46 1.97
N GLU A 147 10.79 18.66 2.06
CA GLU A 147 11.40 19.15 3.31
C GLU A 147 10.37 19.33 4.44
N GLU A 148 9.21 19.94 4.14
CA GLU A 148 8.08 20.02 5.09
C GLU A 148 7.64 18.62 5.55
N PHE A 149 7.53 17.66 4.65
CA PHE A 149 7.20 16.29 5.00
C PHE A 149 8.24 15.68 5.94
N LEU A 150 9.53 15.91 5.70
CA LEU A 150 10.57 15.45 6.61
C LEU A 150 10.42 16.05 8.01
N HIS A 151 10.12 17.35 8.13
CA HIS A 151 9.86 17.95 9.44
C HIS A 151 8.66 17.31 10.13
N HIS A 152 7.59 17.01 9.38
CA HIS A 152 6.42 16.35 9.93
C HIS A 152 6.73 14.95 10.48
N VAL A 153 7.52 14.15 9.77
CA VAL A 153 7.74 12.74 10.16
C VAL A 153 8.97 12.54 11.06
N VAL A 154 9.98 13.41 10.98
CA VAL A 154 11.25 13.21 11.69
C VAL A 154 11.27 13.96 13.03
N ASP A 155 10.62 15.12 13.15
CA ASP A 155 10.67 15.90 14.40
C ASP A 155 9.75 15.33 15.48
N ASP A 156 8.59 14.79 15.10
CA ASP A 156 7.64 14.16 16.01
C ASP A 156 6.89 13.02 15.26
N PRO A 157 7.15 11.74 15.58
CA PRO A 157 6.55 10.60 14.88
C PRO A 157 5.04 10.48 15.08
N ASP A 158 4.47 11.17 16.08
CA ASP A 158 3.04 11.14 16.42
C ASP A 158 2.31 12.44 16.07
N ARG A 159 3.01 13.40 15.46
CA ARG A 159 2.53 14.77 15.19
C ARG A 159 1.17 14.80 14.53
N ASP A 160 1.04 14.06 13.44
CA ASP A 160 -0.16 14.07 12.61
C ASP A 160 -0.35 12.75 11.85
N TRP A 161 -1.33 12.75 10.96
CA TRP A 161 -1.66 11.62 10.11
C TRP A 161 -0.51 11.17 9.20
N GLU A 162 0.30 12.10 8.68
CA GLU A 162 1.39 11.77 7.75
C GLU A 162 2.55 11.09 8.48
N ALA A 163 2.90 11.58 9.68
CA ALA A 163 3.88 10.95 10.56
C ALA A 163 3.46 9.52 10.95
N ARG A 164 2.22 9.35 11.40
CA ARG A 164 1.67 8.02 11.74
C ARG A 164 1.67 7.08 10.55
N MET A 165 1.23 7.54 9.38
CA MET A 165 1.22 6.71 8.17
C MET A 165 2.60 6.24 7.73
N MET A 166 3.64 7.04 7.96
CA MET A 166 5.02 6.63 7.75
C MET A 166 5.44 5.58 8.77
N TRP A 167 5.28 5.85 10.07
CA TRP A 167 5.92 5.01 11.08
C TRP A 167 5.13 3.76 11.49
N GLU A 168 3.79 3.79 11.50
CA GLU A 168 2.96 2.62 11.84
C GLU A 168 3.17 1.43 10.88
N SER A 169 3.65 1.70 9.66
CA SER A 169 3.95 0.68 8.64
C SER A 169 5.43 0.31 8.57
N HIS A 170 6.34 1.21 8.95
CA HIS A 170 7.77 1.05 8.68
C HIS A 170 8.61 0.80 9.94
N ASP A 171 8.05 1.01 11.13
CA ASP A 171 8.72 0.70 12.39
C ASP A 171 8.66 -0.79 12.71
N VAL A 172 9.76 -1.48 12.38
CA VAL A 172 9.82 -2.94 12.47
C VAL A 172 9.61 -3.44 13.89
N GLY A 173 10.22 -2.83 14.91
CA GLY A 173 10.08 -3.26 16.31
C GLY A 173 8.62 -3.31 16.78
N PRO A 174 7.91 -2.16 16.81
CA PRO A 174 6.50 -2.09 17.15
C PRO A 174 5.60 -3.03 16.34
N ILE A 175 5.87 -3.22 15.04
CA ILE A 175 5.12 -4.15 14.20
C ILE A 175 5.37 -5.59 14.65
N LEU A 176 6.62 -5.99 14.83
CA LEU A 176 6.96 -7.34 15.28
C LEU A 176 6.36 -7.63 16.66
N ASP A 177 6.46 -6.70 17.61
CA ASP A 177 5.89 -6.87 18.95
C ASP A 177 4.37 -6.95 18.94
N ARG A 178 3.70 -6.18 18.07
CA ARG A 178 2.25 -6.26 17.90
C ARG A 178 1.82 -7.60 17.33
N TRP A 179 2.49 -8.10 16.29
CA TRP A 179 2.17 -9.41 15.71
C TRP A 179 2.58 -10.58 16.63
N ALA A 180 3.66 -10.45 17.39
CA ALA A 180 4.13 -11.46 18.34
C ALA A 180 3.18 -11.69 19.53
N ARG A 181 2.18 -10.81 19.74
CA ARG A 181 1.10 -11.03 20.69
C ARG A 181 0.06 -12.06 20.22
N HIS A 182 0.05 -12.38 18.92
CA HIS A 182 -0.93 -13.27 18.28
C HIS A 182 -0.29 -14.44 17.51
N LEU A 183 1.00 -14.35 17.18
CA LEU A 183 1.77 -15.37 16.48
C LEU A 183 3.09 -15.62 17.21
N ASP A 184 3.54 -16.87 17.21
CA ASP A 184 4.85 -17.23 17.75
C ASP A 184 5.97 -16.62 16.90
N ARG A 185 7.03 -16.12 17.56
CA ARG A 185 8.15 -15.42 16.91
C ARG A 185 8.93 -16.32 15.93
N ASP A 186 8.94 -17.63 16.14
CA ASP A 186 9.56 -18.62 15.24
C ASP A 186 8.82 -18.77 13.89
N ARG A 187 7.56 -18.31 13.82
CA ARG A 187 6.77 -18.21 12.59
C ARG A 187 6.88 -16.86 11.91
N MET A 188 7.67 -15.94 12.44
CA MET A 188 7.86 -14.61 11.87
C MET A 188 9.22 -14.53 11.19
N THR A 189 9.26 -13.92 9.99
CA THR A 189 10.50 -13.67 9.27
C THR A 189 10.59 -12.21 8.82
N VAL A 190 11.76 -11.60 9.04
CA VAL A 190 12.12 -10.30 8.45
C VAL A 190 13.10 -10.52 7.31
N ILE A 191 12.72 -10.08 6.11
CA ILE A 191 13.63 -9.96 4.97
C ILE A 191 14.24 -8.57 5.01
N VAL A 192 15.56 -8.47 5.09
CA VAL A 192 16.28 -7.21 4.93
C VAL A 192 16.55 -7.00 3.44
N ALA A 193 15.82 -6.06 2.83
CA ALA A 193 15.94 -5.77 1.41
C ALA A 193 17.35 -5.25 1.09
N ASP A 194 17.93 -5.81 0.03
CA ASP A 194 19.21 -5.36 -0.53
C ASP A 194 18.95 -4.63 -1.87
N GLU A 195 19.42 -3.39 -1.98
CA GLU A 195 19.30 -2.62 -3.22
C GLU A 195 20.21 -3.16 -4.34
N ALA A 196 21.29 -3.85 -3.97
CA ALA A 196 22.22 -4.47 -4.90
C ALA A 196 21.70 -5.82 -5.42
N ASP A 197 20.92 -6.54 -4.61
CA ASP A 197 20.31 -7.82 -4.97
C ASP A 197 18.77 -7.74 -4.98
N ARG A 198 18.23 -7.37 -6.14
CA ARG A 198 16.77 -7.31 -6.36
C ARG A 198 16.11 -8.70 -6.40
N ARG A 199 16.88 -9.78 -6.54
CA ARG A 199 16.36 -11.16 -6.57
C ARG A 199 16.26 -11.76 -5.16
N LEU A 200 16.90 -11.17 -4.15
CA LEU A 200 16.81 -11.63 -2.76
C LEU A 200 15.37 -11.85 -2.30
N THR A 201 14.49 -10.86 -2.43
CA THR A 201 13.10 -10.99 -1.98
C THR A 201 12.32 -12.02 -2.81
N PRO A 202 12.28 -11.97 -4.16
CA PRO A 202 11.64 -13.02 -4.96
C PRO A 202 12.14 -14.44 -4.65
N ASN A 203 13.47 -14.64 -4.58
CA ASN A 203 14.07 -15.94 -4.30
C ASN A 203 13.71 -16.44 -2.89
N THR A 204 13.58 -15.53 -1.92
CA THR A 204 13.12 -15.88 -0.56
C THR A 204 11.66 -16.33 -0.56
N PHE A 205 10.79 -15.68 -1.34
CA PHE A 205 9.40 -16.12 -1.51
C PHE A 205 9.31 -17.47 -2.22
N GLU A 206 10.12 -17.68 -3.27
CA GLU A 206 10.24 -18.97 -3.96
C GLU A 206 10.64 -20.07 -2.96
N ALA A 207 11.66 -19.83 -2.14
CA ALA A 207 12.10 -20.76 -1.10
C ALA A 207 11.02 -21.06 -0.04
N PHE A 208 10.29 -20.05 0.47
CA PHE A 208 9.19 -20.28 1.43
C PHE A 208 8.12 -21.20 0.86
N LEU A 209 7.80 -21.01 -0.42
CA LEU A 209 6.68 -21.66 -1.07
C LEU A 209 7.07 -22.97 -1.76
N GLY A 210 8.36 -23.30 -1.79
CA GLY A 210 8.88 -24.48 -2.50
C GLY A 210 8.71 -24.37 -4.02
N LEU A 211 8.83 -23.15 -4.55
CA LEU A 211 8.77 -22.90 -5.98
C LEU A 211 10.14 -23.10 -6.61
N ASP A 212 10.14 -23.46 -7.90
CA ASP A 212 11.35 -23.48 -8.71
C ASP A 212 11.96 -22.08 -8.80
N GLU A 213 13.30 -22.01 -8.77
CA GLU A 213 14.04 -20.76 -8.87
C GLU A 213 13.67 -20.04 -10.17
N GLY A 214 13.29 -18.76 -10.06
CA GLY A 214 12.88 -17.97 -11.20
C GLY A 214 11.40 -18.11 -11.60
N THR A 215 10.57 -18.79 -10.81
CA THR A 215 9.10 -18.77 -11.00
C THR A 215 8.51 -17.36 -10.85
N LEU A 216 9.03 -16.58 -9.90
CA LEU A 216 8.61 -15.20 -9.64
C LEU A 216 9.48 -14.23 -10.43
N GLN A 217 9.14 -14.03 -11.70
CA GLN A 217 9.78 -13.02 -12.54
C GLN A 217 9.13 -11.63 -12.37
N PRO A 218 9.90 -10.54 -12.57
CA PRO A 218 9.31 -9.21 -12.69
C PRO A 218 8.21 -9.22 -13.76
N GLY A 219 7.02 -8.73 -13.40
CA GLY A 219 5.86 -8.77 -14.28
C GLY A 219 6.07 -8.05 -15.63
N SER A 220 5.27 -8.45 -16.61
CA SER A 220 5.27 -7.92 -17.99
C SER A 220 4.85 -6.45 -18.11
N THR A 221 4.20 -5.91 -17.09
CA THR A 221 3.78 -4.51 -17.04
C THR A 221 4.94 -3.61 -16.59
N ARG A 222 5.20 -2.55 -17.38
CA ARG A 222 6.27 -1.56 -17.20
C ARG A 222 6.49 -1.27 -15.70
N SER A 223 7.73 -1.48 -15.27
CA SER A 223 8.16 -1.35 -13.88
C SER A 223 7.60 -0.08 -13.25
N ASN A 224 7.22 -0.17 -11.98
CA ASN A 224 6.62 0.89 -11.19
C ASN A 224 7.62 2.06 -11.00
N THR A 225 7.97 2.74 -12.09
CA THR A 225 9.00 3.77 -12.16
C THR A 225 8.45 4.98 -11.43
N SER A 226 9.19 5.40 -10.41
CA SER A 226 8.90 6.61 -9.66
C SER A 226 8.88 7.82 -10.59
N LEU A 227 7.99 8.76 -10.31
CA LEU A 227 7.97 10.04 -11.00
C LEU A 227 9.29 10.78 -10.74
N THR A 228 9.68 11.65 -11.67
CA THR A 228 10.75 12.63 -11.40
C THR A 228 10.31 13.58 -10.28
N PHE A 229 11.25 14.30 -9.69
CA PHE A 229 10.95 15.34 -8.70
C PHE A 229 10.01 16.39 -9.30
N THR A 230 10.28 16.85 -10.53
CA THR A 230 9.46 17.82 -11.26
C THR A 230 8.04 17.30 -11.51
N GLN A 231 7.91 16.05 -11.97
CA GLN A 231 6.60 15.41 -12.14
C GLN A 231 5.84 15.28 -10.82
N THR A 232 6.52 14.93 -9.73
CA THR A 232 5.90 14.85 -8.40
C THR A 232 5.42 16.22 -7.93
N GLU A 233 6.25 17.25 -8.10
CA GLU A 233 5.93 18.63 -7.74
C GLU A 233 4.78 19.23 -8.58
N ALA A 234 4.65 18.83 -9.85
CA ALA A 234 3.49 19.17 -10.67
C ALA A 234 2.20 18.58 -10.06
N VAL A 235 2.21 17.31 -9.67
CA VAL A 235 1.08 16.68 -8.98
C VAL A 235 0.78 17.37 -7.65
N ARG A 236 1.81 17.74 -6.86
CA ARG A 236 1.62 18.46 -5.59
C ARG A 236 0.94 19.82 -5.79
N ARG A 237 1.31 20.58 -6.82
CA ARG A 237 0.67 21.85 -7.18
C ARG A 237 -0.79 21.65 -7.62
N LEU A 238 -1.10 20.57 -8.34
CA LEU A 238 -2.49 20.20 -8.63
C LEU A 238 -3.29 19.85 -7.37
N ASN A 239 -2.67 19.23 -6.37
CA ASN A 239 -3.33 18.95 -5.09
C ASN A 239 -3.67 20.24 -4.33
N LEU A 240 -2.77 21.22 -4.34
CA LEU A 240 -3.01 22.56 -3.78
C LEU A 240 -4.19 23.24 -4.48
N MET A 241 -4.15 23.30 -5.81
CA MET A 241 -5.23 23.86 -6.62
C MET A 241 -6.57 23.16 -6.35
N ALA A 242 -6.59 21.82 -6.30
CA ALA A 242 -7.81 21.07 -6.01
C ALA A 242 -8.36 21.36 -4.59
N ARG A 243 -7.48 21.60 -3.60
CA ARG A 243 -7.87 22.00 -2.25
C ARG A 243 -8.45 23.41 -2.22
N GLU A 244 -7.78 24.37 -2.86
CA GLU A 244 -8.20 25.77 -2.95
C GLU A 244 -9.55 25.93 -3.68
N ASN A 245 -9.77 25.13 -4.72
CA ASN A 245 -11.01 25.13 -5.50
C ASN A 245 -12.10 24.21 -4.92
N GLY A 246 -11.90 23.62 -3.73
CA GLY A 246 -12.91 22.82 -3.06
C GLY A 246 -13.34 21.56 -3.81
N TRP A 247 -12.45 20.93 -4.57
CA TRP A 247 -12.78 19.75 -5.37
C TRP A 247 -13.25 18.59 -4.49
N THR A 248 -14.32 17.93 -4.94
CA THR A 248 -14.82 16.70 -4.32
C THR A 248 -13.79 15.57 -4.43
N PRO A 249 -13.83 14.57 -3.53
CA PRO A 249 -13.06 13.34 -3.65
C PRO A 249 -13.14 12.68 -5.03
N GLN A 250 -14.31 12.72 -5.66
CA GLN A 250 -14.56 12.13 -6.97
C GLN A 250 -13.85 12.88 -8.10
N GLN A 251 -13.92 14.23 -8.08
CA GLN A 251 -13.20 15.08 -9.03
C GLN A 251 -11.69 14.88 -8.91
N TYR A 252 -11.17 14.95 -7.68
CA TYR A 252 -9.76 14.70 -7.39
C TYR A 252 -9.31 13.34 -7.92
N TRP A 253 -10.05 12.28 -7.61
CA TRP A 253 -9.72 10.92 -8.05
C TRP A 253 -9.69 10.80 -9.57
N ARG A 254 -10.71 11.33 -10.27
CA ARG A 254 -10.80 11.22 -11.73
C ARG A 254 -9.73 12.03 -12.46
N ILE A 255 -9.54 13.29 -12.06
CA ILE A 255 -8.71 14.25 -12.81
C ILE A 255 -7.23 14.08 -12.47
N ILE A 256 -6.90 13.96 -11.19
CA ILE A 256 -5.49 13.91 -10.74
C ILE A 256 -5.01 12.46 -10.69
N GLN A 257 -5.64 11.59 -9.91
CA GLN A 257 -5.11 10.22 -9.72
C GLN A 257 -5.28 9.32 -10.94
N ALA A 258 -6.50 9.22 -11.47
CA ALA A 258 -6.82 8.31 -12.58
C ALA A 258 -6.49 8.91 -13.96
N GLY A 259 -6.38 10.24 -14.05
CA GLY A 259 -6.00 10.99 -15.24
C GLY A 259 -4.52 11.35 -15.22
N THR A 260 -4.17 12.44 -14.54
CA THR A 260 -2.82 13.05 -14.57
C THR A 260 -1.70 12.11 -14.11
N VAL A 261 -1.79 11.53 -12.90
CA VAL A 261 -0.76 10.61 -12.37
C VAL A 261 -0.62 9.37 -13.26
N LYS A 262 -1.71 8.89 -13.85
CA LYS A 262 -1.67 7.77 -14.80
C LYS A 262 -0.95 8.16 -16.09
N ALA A 263 -1.20 9.35 -16.63
CA ALA A 263 -0.52 9.87 -17.82
C ALA A 263 0.99 10.01 -17.56
N LEU A 264 1.39 10.64 -16.46
CA LEU A 264 2.80 10.83 -16.10
C LEU A 264 3.55 9.50 -15.88
N ARG A 265 2.89 8.46 -15.36
CA ARG A 265 3.50 7.12 -15.25
C ARG A 265 3.68 6.43 -16.60
N THR A 266 2.94 6.85 -17.62
CA THR A 266 3.06 6.31 -18.99
C THR A 266 4.13 7.07 -19.78
N ALA A 267 4.18 8.38 -19.61
CA ALA A 267 5.13 9.29 -20.24
C ALA A 267 6.33 9.54 -19.31
N LEU A 268 7.15 8.51 -19.11
CA LEU A 268 8.33 8.63 -18.27
C LEU A 268 9.34 9.57 -18.93
N GLU A 269 9.74 10.60 -18.19
CA GLU A 269 10.86 11.48 -18.55
C GLU A 269 12.17 10.77 -18.16
N GLU A 270 12.95 10.37 -19.16
CA GLU A 270 14.26 9.77 -18.92
C GLU A 270 15.25 10.86 -18.46
N GLY A 271 15.99 10.59 -17.38
CA GLY A 271 17.07 11.46 -16.92
C GLY A 271 16.67 12.67 -16.07
N GLY A 272 15.38 12.93 -15.84
CA GLY A 272 14.94 14.02 -14.95
C GLY A 272 15.38 13.83 -13.49
N PRO A 273 15.56 14.92 -12.72
CA PRO A 273 16.03 14.85 -11.33
C PRO A 273 15.06 14.02 -10.49
N LYS A 274 15.59 13.15 -9.62
CA LYS A 274 14.79 12.36 -8.67
C LYS A 274 14.98 12.91 -7.28
N ILE A 275 13.94 12.82 -6.46
CA ILE A 275 14.11 13.05 -5.03
C ILE A 275 14.79 11.82 -4.41
N THR A 276 15.95 12.02 -3.80
CA THR A 276 16.76 10.94 -3.23
C THR A 276 17.45 11.41 -1.96
N GLY A 277 17.60 10.50 -0.99
CA GLY A 277 18.42 10.73 0.20
C GLY A 277 17.74 11.64 1.22
N LEU A 278 18.57 12.20 2.12
CA LEU A 278 18.13 12.99 3.27
C LEU A 278 19.04 14.22 3.41
N PRO A 279 18.48 15.42 3.65
CA PRO A 279 19.29 16.58 4.00
C PRO A 279 20.01 16.36 5.33
N GLY A 280 21.17 17.00 5.51
CA GLY A 280 22.03 16.78 6.68
C GLY A 280 21.32 16.91 8.03
N TRP A 281 20.39 17.85 8.17
CA TRP A 281 19.62 18.03 9.41
C TRP A 281 18.71 16.83 9.73
N ALA A 282 18.16 16.17 8.71
CA ALA A 282 17.27 15.02 8.87
C ALA A 282 18.06 13.71 8.97
N TYR A 283 19.23 13.66 8.33
CA TYR A 283 20.08 12.47 8.25
C TYR A 283 20.36 11.88 9.62
N GLU A 284 20.85 12.68 10.58
CA GLU A 284 21.25 12.19 11.90
C GLU A 284 20.07 11.56 12.66
N LYS A 285 18.91 12.22 12.67
CA LYS A 285 17.70 11.72 13.34
C LYS A 285 17.19 10.42 12.71
N VAL A 286 17.25 10.31 11.38
CA VAL A 286 16.84 9.10 10.68
C VAL A 286 17.89 7.99 10.85
N ALA A 287 19.17 8.33 10.98
CA ALA A 287 20.23 7.37 11.26
C ALA A 287 20.07 6.73 12.64
N ASP A 288 19.78 7.52 13.67
CA ASP A 288 19.46 7.00 15.01
C ASP A 288 18.28 6.02 14.98
N ARG A 289 17.26 6.36 14.18
CA ARG A 289 16.10 5.49 13.99
C ARG A 289 16.42 4.21 13.23
N ALA A 290 17.28 4.28 12.23
CA ALA A 290 17.76 3.10 11.50
C ALA A 290 18.56 2.16 12.42
N GLU A 291 19.40 2.71 13.30
CA GLU A 291 20.12 1.94 14.32
C GLU A 291 19.17 1.26 15.30
N ALA A 292 18.14 1.99 15.78
CA ALA A 292 17.11 1.42 16.62
C ALA A 292 16.33 0.30 15.91
N GLN A 293 16.06 0.45 14.61
CA GLN A 293 15.41 -0.57 13.78
C GLN A 293 16.28 -1.83 13.65
N VAL A 294 17.59 -1.68 13.44
CA VAL A 294 18.53 -2.81 13.38
C VAL A 294 18.58 -3.53 14.73
N ALA A 295 18.74 -2.78 15.83
CA ALA A 295 18.75 -3.36 17.18
C ALA A 295 17.46 -4.14 17.47
N ALA A 296 16.30 -3.58 17.10
CA ALA A 296 15.01 -4.25 17.27
C ALA A 296 14.92 -5.56 16.47
N ILE A 297 15.36 -5.57 15.20
CA ILE A 297 15.37 -6.78 14.37
C ILE A 297 16.28 -7.86 14.99
N THR A 298 17.49 -7.48 15.41
CA THR A 298 18.45 -8.42 16.00
C THR A 298 17.96 -9.00 17.33
N ALA A 299 17.26 -8.20 18.15
CA ALA A 299 16.74 -8.62 19.45
C ALA A 299 15.38 -9.34 19.35
N ALA A 300 14.69 -9.29 18.21
CA ALA A 300 13.30 -9.72 18.10
C ALA A 300 13.10 -11.24 18.20
N GLY A 301 14.14 -12.07 18.14
CA GLY A 301 14.01 -13.53 18.20
C GLY A 301 13.18 -14.13 17.05
N VAL A 302 13.07 -13.40 15.94
CA VAL A 302 12.42 -13.83 14.70
C VAL A 302 13.48 -14.35 13.71
N ARG A 303 13.06 -15.07 12.68
CA ARG A 303 13.98 -15.41 11.58
C ARG A 303 14.35 -14.15 10.80
N VAL A 304 15.63 -14.00 10.45
CA VAL A 304 16.12 -12.89 9.62
C VAL A 304 16.75 -13.44 8.36
N VAL A 305 16.36 -12.90 7.20
CA VAL A 305 16.95 -13.20 5.88
C VAL A 305 17.62 -11.94 5.36
N GLY A 306 18.91 -12.03 5.05
CA GLY A 306 19.75 -10.87 4.71
C GLY A 306 20.50 -10.33 5.93
N ASP A 307 21.23 -9.23 5.74
CA ASP A 307 22.06 -8.62 6.77
C ASP A 307 21.44 -7.32 7.29
N PRO A 308 20.99 -7.26 8.57
CA PRO A 308 20.45 -6.04 9.18
C PRO A 308 21.36 -4.82 9.06
N SER A 309 22.69 -4.99 9.01
CA SER A 309 23.63 -3.88 8.87
C SER A 309 23.41 -3.04 7.60
N ARG A 310 22.76 -3.64 6.57
CA ARG A 310 22.37 -2.96 5.33
C ARG A 310 21.31 -1.88 5.53
N LEU A 311 20.60 -1.87 6.66
CA LEU A 311 19.64 -0.84 7.02
C LEU A 311 20.29 0.40 7.65
N LEU A 312 21.55 0.31 8.09
CA LEU A 312 22.25 1.44 8.68
C LEU A 312 22.48 2.54 7.63
N LEU A 313 22.35 3.80 8.06
CA LEU A 313 22.71 4.95 7.25
C LEU A 313 24.19 5.31 7.41
N ARG A 314 24.65 5.44 8.66
CA ARG A 314 26.04 5.77 8.98
C ARG A 314 26.98 4.71 8.40
N GLY A 315 27.97 5.17 7.62
CA GLY A 315 28.93 4.31 6.92
C GLY A 315 28.43 3.74 5.59
N ASN A 316 27.14 3.84 5.26
CA ASN A 316 26.56 3.31 4.01
C ASN A 316 26.01 4.39 3.07
N VAL A 317 25.63 5.55 3.61
CA VAL A 317 24.92 6.62 2.89
C VAL A 317 25.44 7.97 3.38
N GLU A 318 25.71 8.86 2.44
CA GLU A 318 26.01 10.28 2.72
C GLU A 318 24.73 11.12 2.69
N PRO A 319 24.65 12.20 3.48
CA PRO A 319 23.59 13.21 3.32
C PRO A 319 23.52 13.73 1.89
N ALA A 320 22.30 13.98 1.42
CA ALA A 320 22.04 14.48 0.08
C ALA A 320 21.58 15.94 0.13
N GLU A 321 21.97 16.72 -0.88
CA GLU A 321 21.37 18.02 -1.11
C GLU A 321 19.97 17.85 -1.71
N LEU A 322 19.04 18.69 -1.28
CA LEU A 322 17.70 18.71 -1.86
C LEU A 322 17.77 19.30 -3.28
N PRO A 323 16.93 18.83 -4.22
CA PRO A 323 16.84 19.43 -5.54
C PRO A 323 16.54 20.92 -5.44
N ALA A 324 17.16 21.71 -6.34
CA ALA A 324 16.92 23.13 -6.43
C ALA A 324 15.44 23.45 -6.72
N GLU A 325 15.05 24.70 -6.43
CA GLU A 325 13.71 25.19 -6.76
C GLU A 325 13.43 25.03 -8.26
N ILE A 326 12.24 24.52 -8.58
CA ILE A 326 11.80 24.36 -9.97
C ILE A 326 11.30 25.70 -10.47
N THR A 327 12.09 26.33 -11.35
CA THR A 327 11.74 27.60 -12.02
C THR A 327 11.14 27.40 -13.40
N GLU A 328 11.39 26.25 -14.04
CA GLU A 328 10.94 25.92 -15.39
C GLU A 328 10.55 24.44 -15.52
N ILE A 329 9.70 24.14 -16.50
CA ILE A 329 9.27 22.78 -16.85
C ILE A 329 9.33 22.58 -18.36
N SER A 330 9.47 21.33 -18.81
CA SER A 330 9.38 20.99 -20.22
C SER A 330 7.94 21.16 -20.74
N LEU A 331 7.82 21.50 -22.02
CA LEU A 331 6.52 21.55 -22.70
C LEU A 331 5.87 20.16 -22.78
N ASP A 332 6.66 19.09 -22.82
CA ASP A 332 6.18 17.71 -22.80
C ASP A 332 5.51 17.39 -21.46
N LEU A 333 6.14 17.75 -20.34
CA LEU A 333 5.53 17.60 -19.01
C LEU A 333 4.21 18.36 -18.91
N LEU A 334 4.18 19.62 -19.39
CA LEU A 334 2.95 20.40 -19.43
C LEU A 334 1.87 19.71 -20.27
N ALA A 335 2.22 19.22 -21.47
CA ALA A 335 1.30 18.53 -22.35
C ALA A 335 0.73 17.25 -21.71
N ASP A 336 1.55 16.48 -21.01
CA ASP A 336 1.12 15.25 -20.33
C ASP A 336 0.21 15.52 -19.13
N VAL A 337 0.50 16.59 -18.37
CA VAL A 337 -0.39 17.06 -17.30
C VAL A 337 -1.74 17.48 -17.86
N VAL A 338 -1.76 18.30 -18.91
CA VAL A 338 -3.00 18.77 -19.53
C VAL A 338 -3.79 17.61 -20.12
N ARG A 339 -3.13 16.69 -20.85
CA ARG A 339 -3.75 15.49 -21.42
C ARG A 339 -4.42 14.65 -20.35
N GLY A 340 -3.70 14.33 -19.27
CA GLY A 340 -4.22 13.54 -18.17
C GLY A 340 -5.41 14.22 -17.46
N ALA A 341 -5.36 15.55 -17.29
CA ALA A 341 -6.46 16.31 -16.71
C ALA A 341 -7.71 16.34 -17.61
N VAL A 342 -7.53 16.50 -18.93
CA VAL A 342 -8.61 16.46 -19.93
C VAL A 342 -9.26 15.07 -19.95
N ASP A 343 -8.47 14.02 -20.06
CA ASP A 343 -8.97 12.63 -20.06
C ASP A 343 -9.76 12.31 -18.78
N GLY A 344 -9.21 12.73 -17.63
CA GLY A 344 -9.87 12.58 -16.34
C GLY A 344 -11.20 13.35 -16.26
N SER A 345 -11.25 14.56 -16.80
CA SER A 345 -12.45 15.41 -16.83
C SER A 345 -13.53 14.84 -17.75
N GLN A 346 -13.16 14.37 -18.94
CA GLN A 346 -14.08 13.67 -19.85
C GLN A 346 -14.63 12.38 -19.23
N SER A 347 -13.77 11.63 -18.52
CA SER A 347 -14.16 10.42 -17.79
C SER A 347 -15.18 10.72 -16.68
N LEU A 348 -15.00 11.83 -15.96
CA LEU A 348 -15.94 12.30 -14.94
C LEU A 348 -17.29 12.68 -15.58
N ALA A 349 -17.29 13.49 -16.64
CA ALA A 349 -18.51 13.91 -17.33
C ALA A 349 -19.31 12.71 -17.91
N ALA A 350 -18.62 11.72 -18.47
CA ALA A 350 -19.23 10.48 -18.96
C ALA A 350 -19.86 9.67 -17.82
N MET A 351 -19.21 9.62 -16.65
CA MET A 351 -19.74 8.94 -15.48
C MET A 351 -20.99 9.64 -14.93
N GLU A 352 -20.97 10.96 -14.80
CA GLU A 352 -22.12 11.75 -14.34
C GLU A 352 -23.32 11.61 -15.29
N SER A 353 -23.08 11.63 -16.60
CA SER A 353 -24.09 11.36 -17.62
C SER A 353 -24.72 9.97 -17.48
N ARG A 354 -23.90 8.94 -17.21
CA ARG A 354 -24.38 7.57 -16.96
C ARG A 354 -25.19 7.48 -15.67
N GLN A 355 -24.78 8.16 -14.61
CA GLN A 355 -25.53 8.19 -13.34
C GLN A 355 -26.87 8.91 -13.50
N ALA A 356 -26.90 10.05 -14.20
CA ALA A 356 -28.14 10.79 -14.48
C ALA A 356 -29.12 9.98 -15.34
N SER A 357 -28.63 9.30 -16.38
CA SER A 357 -29.48 8.43 -17.22
C SER A 357 -30.00 7.21 -16.45
N ARG A 358 -29.21 6.60 -15.57
CA ARG A 358 -29.66 5.51 -14.70
C ARG A 358 -30.70 5.99 -13.68
N ALA A 359 -30.51 7.17 -13.09
CA ALA A 359 -31.49 7.76 -12.16
C ALA A 359 -32.83 8.05 -12.86
N ARG A 360 -32.82 8.47 -14.14
CA ARG A 360 -34.02 8.65 -14.96
C ARG A 360 -34.70 7.33 -15.33
N LYS A 361 -33.93 6.25 -15.53
CA LYS A 361 -34.45 4.92 -15.92
C LYS A 361 -34.86 4.05 -14.75
N SER A 362 -34.38 4.32 -13.54
CA SER A 362 -34.93 3.70 -12.34
C SER A 362 -36.33 4.26 -12.15
N PRO A 363 -37.41 3.44 -12.30
CA PRO A 363 -38.71 3.88 -11.86
C PRO A 363 -38.52 4.30 -10.40
N ALA A 364 -38.89 5.53 -10.06
CA ALA A 364 -39.08 5.86 -8.67
C ALA A 364 -39.95 4.73 -8.12
N LYS A 365 -39.48 4.00 -7.09
CA LYS A 365 -40.42 3.26 -6.26
C LYS A 365 -41.36 4.36 -5.77
N GLU A 366 -42.51 4.51 -6.42
CA GLU A 366 -43.65 5.18 -5.84
C GLU A 366 -43.94 4.38 -4.58
N LEU A 367 -43.32 4.79 -3.48
CA LEU A 367 -43.72 4.39 -2.16
C LEU A 367 -45.18 4.86 -2.09
N GLY A 368 -46.12 3.94 -2.26
CA GLY A 368 -47.54 4.25 -2.17
C GLY A 368 -47.78 4.98 -0.85
N GLY A 369 -48.70 5.95 -0.82
CA GLY A 369 -48.86 6.87 0.32
C GLY A 369 -48.90 6.18 1.70
N ARG A 370 -49.35 4.92 1.77
CA ARG A 370 -49.31 4.06 2.97
C ARG A 370 -47.90 3.76 3.48
N GLU A 371 -46.93 3.53 2.60
CA GLU A 371 -45.54 3.22 2.95
C GLU A 371 -44.77 4.48 3.39
N LEU A 372 -45.08 5.63 2.77
CA LEU A 372 -44.57 6.94 3.18
C LEU A 372 -45.07 7.34 4.58
N VAL A 373 -46.36 7.12 4.86
CA VAL A 373 -46.97 7.34 6.18
C VAL A 373 -46.35 6.42 7.24
N ARG A 374 -46.02 5.17 6.89
CA ARG A 374 -45.35 4.22 7.81
C ARG A 374 -43.92 4.66 8.14
N LEU A 375 -43.16 5.12 7.15
CA LEU A 375 -41.80 5.63 7.33
C LEU A 375 -41.74 6.95 8.11
N LEU A 376 -42.69 7.86 7.87
CA LEU A 376 -42.81 9.12 8.61
C LEU A 376 -43.32 8.88 10.04
N GLY A 377 -44.33 8.03 10.22
CA GLY A 377 -44.83 7.63 11.54
C GLY A 377 -43.76 6.95 12.41
N GLY A 378 -42.92 6.10 11.81
CA GLY A 378 -41.80 5.47 12.48
C GLY A 378 -40.71 6.46 12.93
N ARG A 379 -40.47 7.55 12.18
CA ARG A 379 -39.52 8.61 12.57
C ARG A 379 -40.08 9.54 13.66
N VAL A 380 -41.38 9.85 13.62
CA VAL A 380 -42.04 10.66 14.67
C VAL A 380 -42.10 9.89 15.99
N ALA A 381 -42.45 8.59 15.96
CA ALA A 381 -42.43 7.75 17.16
C ALA A 381 -41.03 7.59 17.77
N ARG A 382 -39.97 7.57 16.94
CA ARG A 382 -38.57 7.50 17.42
C ARG A 382 -38.11 8.81 18.05
N ARG A 383 -38.59 9.97 17.56
CA ARG A 383 -38.33 11.30 18.16
C ARG A 383 -39.09 11.54 19.46
N LEU A 384 -40.27 10.92 19.63
CA LEU A 384 -41.08 11.02 20.84
C LEU A 384 -40.66 10.05 21.95
N ARG A 385 -39.86 9.02 21.66
CA ARG A 385 -39.27 8.11 22.66
C ARG A 385 -37.88 8.54 23.17
N LEU A 386 -37.39 9.69 22.73
CA LEU A 386 -36.13 10.31 23.17
C LEU A 386 -36.38 11.61 23.95
N ARG A 387 -37.57 11.77 24.54
CA ARG A 387 -37.87 12.83 25.52
C ARG A 387 -38.15 12.21 26.87
#